data_AF-A6JDZ4-F1
#
_entry.id   AF-A6JDZ4-F1
#
_cell.length_a   1.000
_cell.length_b   1.000
_cell.length_c   1.000
_cell.angle_alpha   90.00
_cell.angle_beta   90.00
_cell.angle_gamma   90.00
#
_symmetry.space_group_name_H-M   'P 1'
#
loop_
_entity.id
_entity.type
_entity.pdbx_description
1 polymer ?
#
loop_
_entity_poly.entity_id
_entity_poly.type
_entity_poly.pdbx_seq_one_letter_code
_entity_poly.pdbx_strand_id
1 'polypeptide(L)'
;MFSLIHFYCKSCRIAKDPRFDRLPCTHKGTYADDCLVQRVTQHKCYIVATVDRDLKRRIRKIPGVPIMYLSNHRYNIERMPDDYGAPRF
;
A
#
# COMPACT_ATOMS: atom_id res chain seq x y z
N MET A 1 -15.62 -4.05 -0.53
CA MET A 1 -15.71 -5.50 -0.23
C MET A 1 -15.49 -5.69 1.28
N PHE A 2 -16.56 -5.60 2.06
CA PHE A 2 -16.53 -5.64 3.53
C PHE A 2 -17.22 -6.92 3.99
N SER A 3 -16.51 -8.05 4.00
CA SER A 3 -17.06 -9.30 4.52
C SER A 3 -15.95 -10.18 5.07
N LEU A 4 -15.36 -9.74 6.18
CA LEU A 4 -14.64 -10.54 7.18
C LEU A 4 -14.73 -9.77 8.51
N ILE A 5 -15.95 -9.72 9.06
CA ILE A 5 -16.24 -9.21 10.40
C ILE A 5 -15.93 -10.37 11.34
N HIS A 6 -14.82 -10.34 12.07
CA HIS A 6 -14.70 -10.93 13.42
C HIS A 6 -13.35 -10.61 14.11
N PHE A 7 -12.37 -9.99 13.43
CA PHE A 7 -11.07 -9.63 14.08
C PHE A 7 -10.56 -8.18 13.89
N TYR A 8 -11.36 -7.23 13.38
CA TYR A 8 -10.85 -5.90 12.97
C TYR A 8 -11.74 -4.72 13.39
N CYS A 9 -12.22 -4.69 14.64
CA CYS A 9 -13.19 -3.68 15.08
C CYS A 9 -12.57 -2.26 15.22
N LYS A 10 -11.28 -2.13 15.57
CA LYS A 10 -10.65 -0.81 15.76
C LYS A 10 -10.23 -0.14 14.46
N SER A 11 -9.59 -0.87 13.54
CA SER A 11 -9.06 -0.27 12.31
C SER A 11 -10.10 -0.12 11.19
N CYS A 12 -11.24 -0.81 11.26
CA CYS A 12 -12.41 -0.51 10.41
C CYS A 12 -13.01 0.89 10.66
N ARG A 13 -12.86 1.47 11.86
CA ARG A 13 -13.31 2.87 12.12
C ARG A 13 -12.36 3.87 11.49
N ILE A 14 -11.05 3.65 11.63
CA ILE A 14 -10.01 4.49 11.02
C ILE A 14 -10.14 4.46 9.50
N ALA A 15 -10.32 3.28 8.90
CA ALA A 15 -10.52 3.13 7.46
C ALA A 15 -11.82 3.78 6.93
N LYS A 16 -12.76 4.13 7.81
CA LYS A 16 -14.02 4.81 7.45
C LYS A 16 -13.95 6.32 7.62
N ASP A 17 -12.81 6.87 8.03
CA ASP A 17 -12.64 8.32 8.19
C ASP A 17 -12.85 9.05 6.84
N PRO A 18 -13.61 10.16 6.80
CA PRO A 18 -13.88 10.93 5.59
C PRO A 18 -12.64 11.58 4.97
N ARG A 19 -11.51 11.63 5.68
CA ARG A 19 -10.23 12.13 5.13
C ARG A 19 -9.60 11.19 4.10
N PHE A 20 -10.05 9.94 4.02
CA PHE A 20 -9.53 8.96 3.08
C PHE A 20 -10.37 8.91 1.80
N ASP A 21 -9.72 9.16 0.67
CA ASP A 21 -10.33 8.96 -0.63
C ASP A 21 -10.48 7.46 -0.95
N ARG A 22 -11.71 7.04 -1.22
CA ARG A 22 -12.03 5.66 -1.59
C ARG A 22 -12.00 5.50 -3.09
N LEU A 23 -11.01 4.75 -3.56
CA LEU A 23 -10.84 4.49 -4.98
C LEU A 23 -11.81 3.38 -5.45
N PRO A 24 -12.62 3.59 -6.51
CA PRO A 24 -13.45 2.54 -7.07
C PRO A 24 -12.57 1.51 -7.79
N CYS A 25 -12.88 0.23 -7.64
CA CYS A 25 -12.26 -0.85 -8.39
C CYS A 25 -13.29 -1.54 -9.29
N THR A 26 -12.89 -1.87 -10.51
CA THR A 26 -13.77 -2.42 -11.56
C THR A 26 -13.52 -3.90 -11.85
N HIS A 27 -12.72 -4.58 -11.03
CA HIS A 27 -12.34 -5.98 -11.25
C HIS A 27 -13.34 -6.96 -10.59
N LYS A 28 -13.57 -8.10 -11.24
CA LYS A 28 -14.35 -9.22 -10.69
C LYS A 28 -13.40 -10.13 -9.91
N GLY A 29 -13.27 -9.93 -8.60
CA GLY A 29 -12.38 -10.71 -7.74
C GLY A 29 -12.05 -10.00 -6.43
N THR A 30 -11.62 -10.77 -5.44
CA THR A 30 -11.54 -10.37 -4.03
C THR A 30 -10.11 -10.15 -3.51
N TYR A 31 -9.08 -10.38 -4.32
CA TYR A 31 -7.70 -10.30 -3.85
C TYR A 31 -7.14 -8.88 -3.95
N ALA A 32 -6.88 -8.26 -2.80
CA ALA A 32 -6.46 -6.86 -2.71
C ALA A 32 -5.08 -6.61 -3.31
N ASP A 33 -4.15 -7.55 -3.16
CA ASP A 33 -2.78 -7.42 -3.66
C ASP A 33 -2.75 -7.30 -5.19
N ASP A 34 -3.56 -8.10 -5.88
CA ASP A 34 -3.63 -8.10 -7.34
C ASP A 34 -4.22 -6.80 -7.87
N CYS A 35 -5.24 -6.28 -7.20
CA CYS A 35 -5.81 -4.96 -7.49
C CYS A 35 -4.77 -3.85 -7.31
N LEU A 36 -4.02 -3.86 -6.20
CA LEU A 36 -2.98 -2.88 -5.93
C LEU A 36 -1.89 -2.95 -6.99
N VAL A 37 -1.38 -4.13 -7.29
CA VAL A 37 -0.33 -4.34 -8.31
C VAL A 37 -0.81 -3.88 -9.69
N GLN A 38 -2.02 -4.24 -10.10
CA GLN A 38 -2.57 -3.83 -11.39
C GLN A 38 -2.74 -2.31 -11.47
N ARG A 39 -3.31 -1.68 -10.43
CA ARG A 39 -3.51 -0.23 -10.38
C ARG A 39 -2.20 0.55 -10.45
N VAL A 40 -1.21 0.12 -9.66
CA VAL A 40 0.12 0.74 -9.58
C VAL A 40 0.92 0.54 -10.87
N THR A 41 0.68 -0.56 -11.59
CA THR A 41 1.27 -0.79 -12.91
C THR A 41 0.69 0.17 -13.96
N GLN A 42 -0.63 0.40 -13.93
CA GLN A 42 -1.31 1.30 -14.86
C GLN A 42 -1.02 2.78 -14.55
N HIS A 43 -1.02 3.14 -13.27
CA HIS A 43 -0.85 4.50 -12.79
C HIS A 43 0.26 4.53 -11.74
N LYS A 44 1.41 5.10 -12.10
CA LYS A 44 2.60 5.18 -11.21
C LYS A 44 2.56 6.36 -10.22
N CYS A 45 1.39 6.97 -10.01
CA CYS A 45 1.21 8.14 -9.17
C CYS A 45 0.87 7.81 -7.70
N TYR A 46 1.21 6.61 -7.23
CA TYR A 46 0.86 6.16 -5.88
C TYR A 46 2.10 5.76 -5.07
N ILE A 47 2.08 6.11 -3.78
CA ILE A 47 2.98 5.54 -2.77
C ILE A 47 2.25 4.36 -2.13
N VAL A 48 2.86 3.17 -2.16
CA VAL A 48 2.22 1.97 -1.58
C VAL A 48 2.69 1.76 -0.16
N ALA A 49 1.76 1.89 0.79
CA ALA A 49 2.00 1.58 2.19
C ALA A 49 1.76 0.10 2.47
N THR A 50 2.81 -0.68 2.72
CA THR A 50 2.64 -2.10 3.08
C THR A 50 3.78 -2.60 3.96
N VAL A 51 3.45 -3.54 4.85
CA VAL A 51 4.42 -4.29 5.65
C VAL A 51 4.59 -5.72 5.12
N ASP A 52 3.74 -6.14 4.17
CA ASP A 52 3.77 -7.49 3.62
C ASP A 52 5.02 -7.75 2.74
N ARG A 53 5.68 -8.89 2.95
CA ARG A 53 6.95 -9.20 2.28
C ARG A 53 6.76 -9.57 0.81
N ASP A 54 5.72 -10.31 0.48
CA ASP A 54 5.46 -10.80 -0.87
C ASP A 54 4.91 -9.68 -1.76
N LEU A 55 4.01 -8.84 -1.24
CA LEU A 55 3.54 -7.65 -1.93
C LEU A 55 4.69 -6.67 -2.21
N LYS A 56 5.59 -6.47 -1.25
CA LYS A 56 6.82 -5.68 -1.50
C LYS A 56 7.67 -6.29 -2.61
N ARG A 57 7.86 -7.61 -2.63
CA ARG A 57 8.62 -8.28 -3.71
C ARG A 57 7.98 -8.06 -5.08
N ARG A 58 6.64 -8.08 -5.16
CA ARG A 58 5.89 -7.81 -6.40
C ARG A 58 6.03 -6.36 -6.85
N ILE A 59 5.82 -5.40 -5.95
CA ILE A 59 5.93 -3.95 -6.26
C ILE A 59 7.38 -3.54 -6.52
N ARG A 60 8.37 -4.27 -5.96
CA ARG A 60 9.78 -4.03 -6.28
C ARG A 60 10.13 -4.23 -7.74
N LYS A 61 9.39 -5.07 -8.45
CA LYS A 61 9.57 -5.27 -9.90
C LYS A 61 9.08 -4.08 -10.74
N ILE A 62 8.22 -3.22 -10.19
CA ILE A 62 7.67 -2.06 -10.89
C ILE A 62 8.56 -0.84 -10.59
N PRO A 63 9.22 -0.23 -11.60
CA PRO A 63 10.02 0.97 -11.39
C PRO A 63 9.14 2.22 -11.27
N GLY A 64 9.58 3.16 -10.44
CA GLY A 64 8.90 4.45 -10.21
C GLY A 64 7.81 4.42 -9.13
N VAL A 65 7.72 3.34 -8.35
CA VAL A 65 6.74 3.20 -7.28
C VAL A 65 7.45 3.10 -5.93
N PRO A 66 7.35 4.14 -5.08
CA PRO A 66 7.91 4.12 -3.74
C PRO A 66 7.07 3.25 -2.80
N ILE A 67 7.74 2.61 -1.85
CA ILE A 67 7.12 1.71 -0.87
C ILE A 67 7.28 2.33 0.51
N MET A 68 6.18 2.64 1.18
CA MET A 68 6.18 3.06 2.58
C MET A 68 5.99 1.85 3.51
N TYR A 69 6.81 1.74 4.55
CA TYR A 69 6.68 0.69 5.56
C TYR A 69 6.95 1.21 6.97
N LEU A 70 6.37 0.52 7.96
CA LEU A 70 6.58 0.83 9.37
C LEU A 70 7.84 0.12 9.87
N SER A 71 8.77 0.85 10.47
CA SER A 71 9.96 0.31 11.15
C SER A 71 10.26 1.15 12.38
N ASN A 72 10.50 0.53 13.54
CA ASN A 72 10.82 1.22 14.80
C ASN A 72 9.87 2.38 15.14
N HIS A 73 8.55 2.18 14.96
CA HIS A 73 7.52 3.20 15.16
C HIS A 73 7.63 4.44 14.26
N ARG A 74 8.42 4.36 13.17
CA ARG A 74 8.59 5.41 12.16
C ARG A 74 8.16 4.89 10.79
N TYR A 75 7.64 5.79 9.96
CA TYR A 75 7.35 5.51 8.56
C TYR A 75 8.63 5.72 7.75
N ASN A 76 9.11 4.66 7.12
CA ASN A 76 10.25 4.69 6.22
C ASN A 76 9.76 4.53 4.78
N ILE A 77 10.39 5.25 3.86
CA ILE A 77 10.07 5.19 2.43
C ILE A 77 11.26 4.54 1.71
N GLU A 78 10.97 3.59 0.83
CA GLU A 78 11.93 2.93 -0.05
C GLU A 78 11.78 3.51 -1.46
N ARG A 79 12.91 3.77 -2.14
CA ARG A 79 12.99 4.19 -3.55
C ARG A 79 12.38 5.56 -3.89
N MET A 80 12.37 6.48 -2.94
CA MET A 80 12.12 7.89 -3.24
C MET A 80 13.40 8.50 -3.87
N PRO A 81 13.31 9.16 -5.04
CA PRO A 81 14.49 9.72 -5.71
C PRO A 81 15.15 10.89 -4.94
N ASP A 82 14.41 11.57 -4.06
CA ASP A 82 14.87 12.72 -3.27
C ASP A 82 15.18 12.40 -1.80
N ASP A 83 15.19 11.13 -1.40
CA ASP A 83 15.41 10.74 0.01
C ASP A 83 16.90 10.85 0.39
N TYR A 84 17.25 11.98 1.01
CA TYR A 84 18.54 12.21 1.69
C TYR A 84 18.69 11.45 3.02
N GLY A 85 17.66 10.70 3.48
CA GLY A 85 17.57 10.22 4.87
C GLY A 85 17.36 8.72 5.10
N ALA A 86 17.21 7.88 4.06
CA ALA A 86 17.06 6.45 4.25
C ALA A 86 18.45 5.77 4.40
N PRO A 87 18.70 4.97 5.47
CA PRO A 87 19.96 4.24 5.57
C PRO A 87 20.06 3.27 4.40
N ARG A 88 21.08 3.48 3.56
CA ARG A 88 21.47 2.55 2.49
C ARG A 88 22.17 1.37 3.18
N PHE A 89 21.46 0.26 3.33
CA PHE A 89 22.08 -1.04 3.61
C PHE A 89 22.08 -1.87 2.34
#